data_AF-A0A517R753-F1
#
_entry.id   AF-A0A517R753-F1
#
_cell.length_a   1.000
_cell.length_b   1.000
_cell.length_c   1.000
_cell.angle_alpha   90.00
_cell.angle_beta   90.00
_cell.angle_gamma   90.00
#
_symmetry.space_group_name_H-M   'P 1'
#
loop_
_entity.id
_entity.type
_entity.pdbx_description
1 polymer ?
#
loop_
_entity_poly.entity_id
_entity_poly.type
_entity_poly.pdbx_seq_one_letter_code
_entity_poly.pdbx_strand_id
1 'polypeptide(L)'
;MLLRDRRGRLWSHRLDVAAAVRMRDLAGVDVMQLGLTQSLPGSRAALVDAAYALLLPEAQRHSVSDREFGRLLRGRLWGWTVSPSDLADELLAELAAFFASPKLSPGEPKGDVERELTAADLWGDIYALAGLVGVDPGPLTYGELVALADSRRKHDWARTAELMALTFNLQVDREHRKPAAAFDPTGGLGAESTGSIEITADNLFDVAAIFCRGQ
;
A
#
# COMPACT_ATOMS: atom_id res chain seq x y z
N MET A 1 7.99 -11.55 -7.70
CA MET A 1 8.99 -12.58 -7.39
C MET A 1 9.50 -13.11 -8.71
N LEU A 2 10.80 -13.03 -8.93
CA LEU A 2 11.46 -13.59 -10.09
C LEU A 2 12.37 -14.75 -9.67
N LEU A 3 12.06 -15.98 -10.10
CA LEU A 3 12.91 -17.14 -9.82
C LEU A 3 13.31 -17.85 -11.10
N ARG A 4 14.56 -18.34 -11.12
CA ARG A 4 15.04 -19.19 -12.21
C ARG A 4 15.27 -20.61 -11.70
N ASP A 5 14.61 -21.57 -12.34
CA ASP A 5 14.75 -22.97 -11.96
C ASP A 5 15.96 -23.66 -12.63
N ARG A 6 16.24 -24.90 -12.21
CA ARG A 6 17.32 -25.72 -12.77
C ARG A 6 17.15 -26.05 -14.27
N ARG A 7 15.93 -26.02 -14.80
CA ARG A 7 15.67 -26.22 -16.24
C ARG A 7 15.83 -24.91 -17.03
N GLY A 8 16.21 -23.82 -16.36
CA GLY A 8 16.39 -22.50 -16.95
C GLY A 8 15.09 -21.75 -17.17
N ARG A 9 13.95 -22.25 -16.67
CA ARG A 9 12.66 -21.56 -16.77
C ARG A 9 12.61 -20.43 -15.76
N LEU A 10 12.02 -19.33 -16.21
CA LEU A 10 11.77 -18.14 -15.41
C LEU A 10 10.35 -18.22 -14.86
N TRP A 11 10.23 -17.98 -13.56
CA TRP A 11 8.97 -17.92 -12.81
C TRP A 11 8.79 -16.48 -12.36
N SER A 12 7.60 -15.91 -12.59
CA SER A 12 7.30 -14.51 -12.35
C SER A 12 5.89 -14.30 -11.81
N HIS A 13 5.77 -14.02 -10.51
CA HIS A 13 4.47 -13.64 -9.95
C HIS A 13 4.60 -12.47 -9.00
N ARG A 14 3.69 -11.50 -9.12
CA ARG A 14 3.57 -10.37 -8.20
C ARG A 14 2.77 -10.82 -6.98
N LEU A 15 3.21 -10.44 -5.78
CA LEU A 15 2.40 -10.66 -4.57
C LEU A 15 1.18 -9.74 -4.58
N ASP A 16 -0.01 -10.32 -4.77
CA ASP A 16 -1.32 -9.65 -4.67
C ASP A 16 -2.12 -10.19 -3.48
N VAL A 17 -3.30 -9.61 -3.19
CA VAL A 17 -4.15 -10.04 -2.07
C VAL A 17 -4.60 -11.50 -2.23
N ALA A 18 -4.88 -11.94 -3.46
CA ALA A 18 -5.27 -13.33 -3.72
C ALA A 18 -4.11 -14.29 -3.41
N ALA A 19 -2.87 -13.91 -3.74
CA ALA A 19 -1.66 -14.64 -3.40
C ALA A 19 -1.43 -14.68 -1.90
N ALA A 20 -1.64 -13.57 -1.18
CA ALA A 20 -1.55 -13.54 0.27
C ALA A 20 -2.54 -14.51 0.94
N VAL A 21 -3.78 -14.58 0.45
CA VAL A 21 -4.78 -15.57 0.91
C VAL A 21 -4.30 -16.99 0.62
N ARG A 22 -3.80 -17.28 -0.59
CA ARG A 22 -3.26 -18.61 -0.94
C ARG A 22 -2.07 -19.00 -0.06
N MET A 23 -1.15 -18.08 0.24
CA MET A 23 0.00 -18.35 1.11
C MET A 23 -0.44 -18.70 2.53
N ARG A 24 -1.47 -18.04 3.06
CA ARG A 24 -2.05 -18.37 4.35
C ARG A 24 -2.70 -19.76 4.32
N ASP A 25 -3.53 -20.02 3.31
CA ASP A 25 -4.36 -21.22 3.29
C ASP A 25 -3.54 -22.49 2.94
N LEU A 26 -2.48 -22.37 2.13
CA LEU A 26 -1.68 -23.51 1.66
C LEU A 26 -0.36 -23.70 2.44
N ALA A 27 0.30 -22.62 2.83
CA ALA A 27 1.59 -22.67 3.52
C ALA A 27 1.50 -22.27 5.00
N GLY A 28 0.32 -21.87 5.49
CA GLY A 28 0.16 -21.35 6.86
C GLY A 28 0.86 -20.01 7.08
N VAL A 29 1.23 -19.30 6.02
CA VAL A 29 2.02 -18.07 6.09
C VAL A 29 1.10 -16.86 6.04
N ASP A 30 0.97 -16.17 7.17
CA ASP A 30 0.22 -14.92 7.25
C ASP A 30 1.10 -13.73 6.81
N VAL A 31 0.87 -13.27 5.58
CA VAL A 31 1.56 -12.13 4.96
C VAL A 31 1.42 -10.84 5.78
N MET A 32 0.29 -10.64 6.47
CA MET A 32 0.06 -9.45 7.29
C MET A 32 0.93 -9.48 8.55
N GLN A 33 1.02 -10.64 9.20
CA GLN A 33 1.93 -10.83 10.35
C GLN A 33 3.39 -10.72 9.94
N LEU A 34 3.76 -11.22 8.75
CA LEU A 34 5.09 -11.07 8.20
C LEU A 34 5.46 -9.60 7.97
N GLY A 35 4.55 -8.77 7.47
CA GLY A 35 4.80 -7.33 7.31
C GLY A 35 5.09 -6.61 8.62
N LEU A 36 4.41 -7.02 9.70
CA LEU A 36 4.59 -6.43 11.04
C LEU A 36 5.88 -6.88 11.71
N THR A 37 6.24 -8.15 11.57
CA THR A 37 7.39 -8.76 12.25
C THR A 37 8.67 -8.73 11.42
N GLN A 38 8.54 -8.55 10.10
CA GLN A 38 9.61 -8.71 9.10
C GLN A 38 10.36 -10.06 9.23
N SER A 39 9.71 -11.07 9.81
CA SER A 39 10.33 -12.33 10.17
C SER A 39 9.80 -13.45 9.30
N LEU A 40 10.58 -13.85 8.30
CA LEU A 40 10.25 -14.96 7.43
C LEU A 40 10.23 -16.31 8.18
N PRO A 41 9.53 -17.32 7.62
CA PRO A 41 9.56 -18.67 8.18
C PRO A 41 11.02 -19.16 8.34
N GLY A 42 11.39 -19.54 9.57
CA GLY A 42 12.77 -19.97 9.86
C GLY A 42 13.15 -21.31 9.23
N SER A 43 12.17 -22.10 8.77
CA SER A 43 12.43 -23.39 8.14
C SER A 43 12.50 -23.28 6.61
N ARG A 44 13.49 -23.97 6.04
CA ARG A 44 13.69 -24.02 4.59
C ARG A 44 12.51 -24.62 3.82
N ALA A 45 11.83 -25.60 4.42
CA ALA A 45 10.63 -26.20 3.82
C ALA A 45 9.52 -25.15 3.72
N ALA A 46 9.26 -24.42 4.81
CA ALA A 46 8.24 -23.37 4.83
C ALA A 46 8.53 -22.23 3.81
N LEU A 47 9.80 -21.87 3.58
CA LEU A 47 10.16 -20.92 2.52
C LEU A 47 9.82 -21.43 1.12
N VAL A 48 10.04 -22.72 0.85
CA VAL A 48 9.67 -23.33 -0.43
C VAL A 48 8.15 -23.43 -0.58
N ASP A 49 7.45 -23.80 0.49
CA ASP A 49 5.98 -23.91 0.48
C ASP A 49 5.34 -22.53 0.26
N ALA A 50 5.88 -21.48 0.90
CA ALA A 50 5.47 -20.10 0.68
C ALA A 50 5.72 -19.65 -0.77
N ALA A 51 6.90 -19.95 -1.32
CA ALA A 51 7.24 -19.65 -2.71
C ALA A 51 6.35 -20.40 -3.71
N TYR A 52 6.02 -21.67 -3.42
CA TYR A 52 5.10 -22.46 -4.24
C TYR A 52 3.68 -21.90 -4.19
N ALA A 53 3.18 -21.55 -3.01
CA ALA A 53 1.85 -20.96 -2.85
C ALA A 53 1.72 -19.63 -3.60
N LEU A 54 2.77 -18.81 -3.60
CA LEU A 54 2.86 -17.59 -4.39
C LEU A 54 2.82 -17.89 -5.90
N LEU A 55 3.66 -18.82 -6.36
CA LEU A 55 3.79 -19.19 -7.78
C LEU A 55 2.73 -20.18 -8.27
N LEU A 56 1.75 -20.55 -7.44
CA LEU A 56 0.80 -21.61 -7.76
C LEU A 56 0.08 -21.40 -9.11
N PRO A 57 -0.38 -20.20 -9.49
CA PRO A 57 -1.01 -19.99 -10.80
C PRO A 57 -0.07 -20.32 -11.97
N GLU A 58 1.23 -20.00 -11.85
CA GLU A 58 2.22 -20.37 -12.86
C GLU A 58 2.55 -21.87 -12.81
N ALA A 59 2.63 -22.45 -11.62
CA ALA A 59 2.89 -23.88 -11.45
C ALA A 59 1.77 -24.72 -12.07
N GLN A 60 0.52 -24.29 -11.93
CA GLN A 60 -0.63 -24.92 -12.57
C GLN A 60 -0.56 -24.84 -14.10
N ARG A 61 -0.15 -23.68 -14.66
CA ARG A 61 0.08 -23.54 -16.11
C ARG A 61 1.14 -24.49 -16.64
N HIS A 62 2.18 -24.76 -15.84
CA HIS A 62 3.24 -25.68 -16.19
C HIS A 62 3.00 -27.13 -15.73
N SER A 63 1.84 -27.41 -15.13
CA SER A 63 1.50 -28.73 -14.55
C SER A 63 2.55 -29.26 -13.56
N VAL A 64 3.17 -28.36 -12.79
CA VAL A 64 4.22 -28.68 -11.82
C VAL A 64 3.60 -28.89 -10.44
N SER A 65 3.73 -30.10 -9.92
CA SER A 65 3.35 -30.42 -8.54
C SER A 65 4.32 -29.77 -7.53
N ASP A 66 3.86 -29.54 -6.31
CA ASP A 66 4.70 -29.06 -5.19
C ASP A 66 6.01 -29.86 -5.03
N ARG A 67 5.90 -31.20 -4.97
CA ARG A 67 7.08 -32.07 -4.86
C ARG A 67 8.03 -31.95 -6.06
N GLU A 68 7.52 -31.65 -7.24
CA GLU A 68 8.35 -31.36 -8.41
C GLU A 68 8.98 -29.97 -8.33
N PHE A 69 8.22 -28.95 -7.90
CA PHE A 69 8.72 -27.60 -7.68
C PHE A 69 9.89 -27.58 -6.69
N GLY A 70 9.75 -28.21 -5.52
CA GLY A 70 10.84 -28.34 -4.55
C GLY A 70 12.03 -29.17 -5.09
N ARG A 71 11.85 -30.02 -6.09
CA ARG A 71 12.96 -30.70 -6.79
C ARG A 71 13.66 -29.79 -7.80
N LEU A 72 12.93 -28.87 -8.43
CA LEU A 72 13.45 -27.92 -9.42
C LEU A 72 14.32 -26.82 -8.78
N LEU A 73 14.02 -26.45 -7.54
CA LEU A 73 14.85 -25.53 -6.75
C LEU A 73 16.14 -26.20 -6.20
N ARG A 74 16.22 -27.53 -6.22
CA ARG A 74 17.40 -28.31 -5.81
C ARG A 74 18.37 -28.50 -6.99
N GLY A 75 19.65 -28.23 -6.74
CA GLY A 75 20.76 -28.32 -7.69
C GLY A 75 21.22 -29.74 -8.02
N ARG A 76 22.30 -29.85 -8.80
CA ARG A 76 22.79 -31.12 -9.39
C ARG A 76 23.46 -32.08 -8.40
N LEU A 77 23.99 -31.57 -7.28
CA LEU A 77 24.82 -32.32 -6.32
C LEU A 77 24.37 -32.05 -4.88
N TRP A 78 23.13 -32.40 -4.52
CA TRP A 78 22.53 -32.19 -3.19
C TRP A 78 22.52 -30.74 -2.65
N GLY A 79 23.18 -29.79 -3.31
CA GLY A 79 23.12 -28.34 -3.11
C GLY A 79 21.95 -27.73 -3.86
N TRP A 80 21.65 -26.46 -3.62
CA TRP A 80 20.46 -25.80 -4.18
C TRP A 80 20.80 -24.95 -5.40
N THR A 81 19.87 -24.89 -6.35
CA THR A 81 20.00 -24.01 -7.53
C THR A 81 19.73 -22.56 -7.13
N VAL A 82 18.80 -22.35 -6.19
CA VAL A 82 18.52 -21.05 -5.56
C VAL A 82 18.91 -21.16 -4.09
N SER A 83 19.78 -20.29 -3.60
CA SER A 83 20.11 -20.29 -2.17
C SER A 83 18.86 -19.96 -1.35
N PRO A 84 18.66 -20.55 -0.16
CA PRO A 84 17.56 -20.15 0.72
C PRO A 84 17.59 -18.67 1.08
N SER A 85 18.77 -18.07 1.14
CA SER A 85 18.94 -16.62 1.32
C SER A 85 18.32 -15.86 0.16
N ASP A 86 18.66 -16.22 -1.08
CA ASP A 86 18.18 -15.52 -2.27
C ASP A 86 16.65 -15.64 -2.41
N LEU A 87 16.10 -16.80 -2.04
CA LEU A 87 14.65 -17.01 -2.01
C LEU A 87 13.98 -16.13 -0.94
N ALA A 88 14.61 -16.02 0.23
CA ALA A 88 14.12 -15.17 1.32
C ALA A 88 14.20 -13.69 0.95
N ASP A 89 15.30 -13.24 0.35
CA ASP A 89 15.51 -11.86 -0.08
C ASP A 89 14.48 -11.44 -1.15
N GLU A 90 14.22 -12.31 -2.12
CA GLU A 90 13.23 -12.04 -3.16
C GLU A 90 11.79 -12.02 -2.57
N LEU A 91 11.49 -12.92 -1.62
CA LEU A 91 10.20 -12.92 -0.93
C LEU A 91 10.03 -11.65 -0.07
N LEU A 92 11.08 -11.19 0.60
CA LEU A 92 11.09 -9.94 1.35
C LEU A 92 10.91 -8.72 0.43
N ALA A 93 11.55 -8.72 -0.74
CA ALA A 93 11.38 -7.66 -1.73
C ALA A 93 9.92 -7.57 -2.20
N GLU A 94 9.27 -8.71 -2.43
CA GLU A 94 7.85 -8.75 -2.78
C GLU A 94 6.93 -8.35 -1.63
N LEU A 95 7.24 -8.75 -0.40
CA LEU A 95 6.52 -8.30 0.79
C LEU A 95 6.61 -6.78 0.91
N ALA A 96 7.80 -6.20 0.76
CA ALA A 96 7.99 -4.75 0.76
C ALA A 96 7.18 -4.07 -0.35
N ALA A 97 7.18 -4.63 -1.57
CA ALA A 97 6.39 -4.11 -2.69
C ALA A 97 4.88 -4.25 -2.47
N PHE A 98 4.42 -5.29 -1.76
CA PHE A 98 3.02 -5.52 -1.45
C PHE A 98 2.46 -4.47 -0.49
N PHE A 99 3.25 -4.04 0.49
CA PHE A 99 2.86 -2.98 1.44
C PHE A 99 3.14 -1.57 0.91
N ALA A 100 4.00 -1.41 -0.10
CA ALA A 100 4.31 -0.11 -0.67
C ALA A 100 3.08 0.53 -1.33
N SER A 101 2.73 1.74 -0.89
CA SER A 101 1.69 2.54 -1.55
C SER A 101 2.23 3.10 -2.87
N PRO A 102 1.43 3.08 -3.96
CA PRO A 102 1.83 3.71 -5.20
C PRO A 102 2.03 5.21 -4.98
N LYS A 103 3.07 5.77 -5.62
CA LYS A 103 3.31 7.21 -5.58
C LYS A 103 2.27 7.88 -6.47
N LEU A 104 1.56 8.86 -5.91
CA LEU A 104 0.72 9.75 -6.69
C LEU A 104 1.60 10.71 -7.48
N SER A 105 1.10 11.17 -8.63
CA SER A 105 1.80 12.23 -9.33
C SER A 105 1.96 13.43 -8.39
N PRO A 106 3.15 14.05 -8.37
CA PRO A 106 3.29 15.32 -7.68
C PRO A 106 2.30 16.29 -8.34
N GLY A 107 1.51 16.98 -7.51
CA GLY A 107 0.50 17.94 -7.99
C GLY A 107 1.09 19.02 -8.88
N GLU A 108 0.22 19.89 -9.41
CA GLU A 108 0.56 20.87 -10.46
C GLU A 108 1.97 21.49 -10.30
N PRO A 109 2.80 21.47 -11.36
CA PRO A 109 4.14 22.02 -11.29
C PRO A 109 4.06 23.50 -10.91
N LYS A 110 4.75 23.90 -9.84
CA LYS A 110 5.00 25.31 -9.55
C LYS A 110 6.04 25.85 -10.55
N GLY A 111 5.58 26.32 -11.71
CA GLY A 111 6.38 27.02 -12.72
C GLY A 111 6.40 26.35 -14.11
N ASP A 112 7.10 26.97 -15.06
CA ASP A 112 7.13 26.62 -16.49
C ASP A 112 8.01 25.40 -16.85
N VAL A 113 8.33 24.53 -15.88
CA VAL A 113 9.19 23.37 -16.13
C VAL A 113 8.32 22.19 -16.58
N GLU A 114 8.42 21.82 -17.86
CA GLU A 114 7.88 20.55 -18.36
C GLU A 114 8.49 19.41 -17.54
N ARG A 115 7.62 18.59 -16.94
CA ARG A 115 8.03 17.54 -16.01
C ARG A 115 7.81 16.17 -16.63
N GLU A 116 8.84 15.32 -16.55
CA GLU A 116 8.71 13.92 -16.93
C GLU A 116 7.90 13.17 -15.87
N LEU A 117 6.72 12.69 -16.26
CA LEU A 117 5.90 11.78 -15.46
C LEU A 117 6.48 10.37 -15.59
N THR A 118 6.71 9.71 -14.46
CA THR A 118 7.10 8.30 -14.50
C THR A 118 5.88 7.41 -14.66
N ALA A 119 6.06 6.21 -15.20
CA ALA A 119 4.97 5.23 -15.28
C ALA A 119 4.39 4.91 -13.89
N ALA A 120 5.21 4.95 -12.83
CA ALA A 120 4.76 4.70 -11.46
C ALA A 120 3.79 5.79 -10.97
N ASP A 121 4.05 7.05 -11.32
CA ASP A 121 3.18 8.19 -10.96
C ASP A 121 1.82 8.07 -11.65
N LEU A 122 1.82 7.73 -12.95
CA LEU A 122 0.59 7.50 -13.73
C LEU A 122 -0.26 6.38 -13.15
N TRP A 123 0.38 5.27 -12.72
CA TRP A 123 -0.34 4.19 -12.06
C TRP A 123 -0.93 4.61 -10.71
N GLY A 124 -0.22 5.45 -9.94
CA GLY A 124 -0.77 6.03 -8.72
C GLY A 124 -2.05 6.83 -8.98
N ASP A 125 -2.07 7.63 -10.04
CA ASP A 125 -3.24 8.42 -10.43
C ASP A 125 -4.40 7.55 -10.89
N ILE A 126 -4.12 6.47 -11.64
CA ILE A 126 -5.14 5.48 -12.03
C ILE A 126 -5.79 4.88 -10.78
N TYR A 127 -5.01 4.49 -9.77
CA TYR A 127 -5.57 3.99 -8.51
C TYR A 127 -6.38 5.07 -7.79
N ALA A 128 -5.92 6.31 -7.73
CA ALA A 128 -6.71 7.39 -7.11
C ALA A 128 -8.07 7.59 -7.79
N LEU A 129 -8.10 7.63 -9.12
CA LEU A 129 -9.32 7.77 -9.90
C LEU A 129 -10.24 6.55 -9.78
N ALA A 130 -9.68 5.34 -9.78
CA ALA A 130 -10.44 4.12 -9.57
C ALA A 130 -11.11 4.12 -8.18
N GLY A 131 -10.42 4.60 -7.14
CA GLY A 131 -10.97 4.70 -5.78
C GLY A 131 -12.09 5.74 -5.68
N LEU A 132 -11.95 6.85 -6.40
CA LEU A 132 -12.98 7.88 -6.52
C LEU A 132 -14.27 7.32 -7.14
N VAL A 133 -14.14 6.64 -8.29
CA VAL A 133 -15.27 6.13 -9.09
C VAL A 133 -15.83 4.84 -8.48
N GLY A 134 -15.04 4.08 -7.73
CA GLY A 134 -15.42 2.79 -7.16
C GLY A 134 -15.27 1.63 -8.16
N VAL A 135 -14.25 1.68 -9.03
CA VAL A 135 -13.94 0.62 -10.01
C VAL A 135 -12.78 -0.23 -9.49
N ASP A 136 -12.84 -1.54 -9.75
CA ASP A 136 -11.75 -2.47 -9.48
C ASP A 136 -10.78 -2.52 -10.69
N PRO A 137 -9.54 -1.99 -10.58
CA PRO A 137 -8.58 -1.94 -11.67
C PRO A 137 -7.82 -3.26 -11.89
N GLY A 138 -8.02 -4.30 -11.07
CA GLY A 138 -7.39 -5.61 -11.27
C GLY A 138 -6.82 -6.23 -9.98
N PRO A 139 -5.82 -7.14 -10.08
CA PRO A 139 -5.23 -7.73 -8.89
C PRO A 139 -4.45 -6.67 -8.10
N LEU A 140 -4.92 -6.39 -6.88
CA LEU A 140 -4.40 -5.32 -6.04
C LEU A 140 -3.40 -5.84 -5.00
N THR A 141 -2.36 -5.05 -4.74
CA THR A 141 -1.56 -5.16 -3.53
C THR A 141 -2.25 -4.47 -2.35
N TYR A 142 -1.76 -4.71 -1.13
CA TYR A 142 -2.29 -4.03 0.05
C TYR A 142 -2.07 -2.51 -0.04
N GLY A 143 -0.91 -2.06 -0.48
CA GLY A 143 -0.62 -0.63 -0.67
C GLY A 143 -1.54 0.05 -1.69
N GLU A 144 -1.88 -0.65 -2.78
CA GLU A 144 -2.81 -0.15 -3.80
C GLU A 144 -4.25 -0.08 -3.26
N LEU A 145 -4.69 -1.07 -2.46
CA LEU A 145 -5.98 -1.03 -1.77
C LEU A 145 -6.08 0.14 -0.78
N VAL A 146 -5.01 0.38 -0.02
CA VAL A 146 -4.95 1.53 0.90
C VAL A 146 -5.04 2.84 0.12
N ALA A 147 -4.35 2.96 -1.02
CA ALA A 147 -4.44 4.14 -1.88
C ALA A 147 -5.86 4.37 -2.42
N LEU A 148 -6.55 3.31 -2.86
CA LEU A 148 -7.95 3.38 -3.30
C LEU A 148 -8.88 3.88 -2.18
N ALA A 149 -8.76 3.28 -0.99
CA ALA A 149 -9.58 3.64 0.17
C ALA A 149 -9.29 5.08 0.64
N ASP A 150 -8.03 5.50 0.65
CA ASP A 150 -7.63 6.84 1.06
C ASP A 150 -8.13 7.91 0.08
N SER A 151 -8.02 7.68 -1.23
CA SER A 151 -8.57 8.58 -2.25
C SER A 151 -10.08 8.74 -2.13
N ARG A 152 -10.81 7.65 -1.87
CA ARG A 152 -12.25 7.72 -1.63
C ARG A 152 -12.58 8.55 -0.40
N ARG A 153 -11.89 8.30 0.72
CA ARG A 153 -12.07 9.04 1.97
C ARG A 153 -11.82 10.54 1.78
N LYS A 154 -10.70 10.89 1.12
CA LYS A 154 -10.35 12.29 0.81
C LYS A 154 -11.43 12.98 -0.02
N HIS A 155 -11.96 12.29 -1.04
CA HIS A 155 -13.03 12.84 -1.85
C HIS A 155 -14.34 13.05 -1.09
N ASP A 156 -14.78 12.07 -0.30
CA ASP A 156 -16.00 12.20 0.49
C ASP A 156 -15.88 13.33 1.53
N TRP A 157 -14.68 13.54 2.08
CA TRP A 157 -14.37 14.69 2.93
C TRP A 157 -14.39 16.02 2.17
N ALA A 158 -13.78 16.09 0.98
CA ALA A 158 -13.79 17.29 0.14
C ALA A 158 -15.23 17.71 -0.23
N ARG A 159 -16.06 16.75 -0.65
CA ARG A 159 -17.48 17.00 -0.95
C ARG A 159 -18.23 17.53 0.27
N THR A 160 -17.96 16.98 1.45
CA THR A 160 -18.60 17.44 2.70
C THR A 160 -18.17 18.88 3.01
N ALA A 161 -16.88 19.19 2.88
CA ALA A 161 -16.34 20.53 3.09
C ALA A 161 -16.95 21.56 2.12
N GLU A 162 -17.11 21.22 0.84
CA GLU A 162 -17.76 22.07 -0.15
C GLU A 162 -19.22 22.36 0.19
N LEU A 163 -19.97 21.35 0.62
CA LEU A 163 -21.37 21.51 1.04
C LEU A 163 -21.49 22.39 2.29
N MET A 164 -20.57 22.24 3.26
CA MET A 164 -20.53 23.11 4.43
C MET A 164 -20.18 24.56 4.06
N ALA A 165 -19.21 24.75 3.16
CA ALA A 165 -18.85 26.07 2.66
C ALA A 165 -20.02 26.73 1.92
N LEU A 166 -20.74 25.99 1.07
CA LEU A 166 -21.94 26.47 0.39
C LEU A 166 -23.03 26.86 1.39
N THR A 167 -23.31 26.00 2.37
CA THR A 167 -24.32 26.26 3.41
C THR A 167 -23.97 27.50 4.23
N PHE A 168 -22.71 27.66 4.62
CA PHE A 168 -22.21 28.84 5.31
C PHE A 168 -22.38 30.10 4.45
N ASN A 169 -21.96 30.05 3.18
CA ASN A 169 -22.06 31.18 2.26
C ASN A 169 -23.52 31.58 1.97
N LEU A 170 -24.49 30.65 2.09
CA LEU A 170 -25.92 30.94 1.99
C LEU A 170 -26.49 31.59 3.26
N GLN A 171 -25.94 31.26 4.44
CA GLN A 171 -26.43 31.73 5.74
C GLN A 171 -25.81 33.06 6.19
N VAL A 172 -24.63 33.41 5.70
CA VAL A 172 -23.92 34.62 6.12
C VAL A 172 -24.40 35.84 5.34
N ASP A 173 -24.71 36.91 6.08
CA ASP A 173 -25.07 38.21 5.51
C ASP A 173 -23.94 38.76 4.63
N ARG A 174 -24.29 39.03 3.37
CA ARG A 174 -23.35 39.32 2.27
C ARG A 174 -22.58 40.61 2.47
N GLU A 175 -23.12 41.53 3.27
CA GLU A 175 -22.53 42.85 3.51
C GLU A 175 -21.37 42.85 4.51
N HIS A 176 -21.24 41.82 5.36
CA HIS A 176 -20.38 41.92 6.55
C HIS A 176 -19.22 40.92 6.62
N ARG A 177 -19.05 39.96 5.69
CA ARG A 177 -17.93 39.00 5.73
C ARG A 177 -17.43 38.52 4.36
N LYS A 178 -16.15 38.14 4.32
CA LYS A 178 -15.52 37.49 3.17
C LYS A 178 -16.12 36.08 2.97
N PRO A 179 -16.40 35.67 1.72
CA PRO A 179 -16.87 34.32 1.42
C PRO A 179 -15.82 33.28 1.83
N ALA A 180 -16.27 32.15 2.37
CA ALA A 180 -15.38 31.04 2.69
C ALA A 180 -14.92 30.37 1.38
N ALA A 181 -13.61 30.41 1.09
CA ALA A 181 -13.03 29.88 -0.14
C ALA A 181 -12.99 28.34 -0.18
N ALA A 182 -12.92 27.70 0.99
CA ALA A 182 -13.20 26.30 1.25
C ALA A 182 -13.29 26.15 2.77
N PHE A 183 -14.28 25.42 3.29
CA PHE A 183 -14.31 25.09 4.70
C PHE A 183 -13.22 24.03 4.94
N ASP A 184 -12.15 24.37 5.64
CA ASP A 184 -11.12 23.41 6.01
C ASP A 184 -11.44 22.84 7.40
N PRO A 185 -11.98 21.61 7.50
CA PRO A 185 -12.28 20.99 8.79
C PRO A 185 -11.01 20.63 9.60
N THR A 186 -9.82 20.72 8.99
CA THR A 186 -8.53 20.48 9.65
C THR A 186 -7.87 21.75 10.19
N GLY A 187 -8.46 22.93 9.94
CA GLY A 187 -8.04 24.18 10.61
C GLY A 187 -6.75 24.81 10.05
N GLY A 188 -6.47 24.66 8.75
CA GLY A 188 -5.39 25.40 8.10
C GLY A 188 -4.02 24.70 8.15
N LEU A 189 -3.96 23.36 8.14
CA LEU A 189 -2.70 22.62 8.07
C LEU A 189 -1.90 22.83 6.76
N GLY A 190 -2.44 23.61 5.81
CA GLY A 190 -1.73 24.06 4.60
C GLY A 190 -0.84 25.29 4.81
N ALA A 191 -0.96 26.01 5.93
CA ALA A 191 0.07 26.93 6.37
C ALA A 191 1.11 26.11 7.13
N GLU A 192 2.37 26.17 6.72
CA GLU A 192 3.50 25.47 7.35
C GLU A 192 3.32 25.42 8.86
N SER A 193 2.97 24.24 9.40
CA SER A 193 2.89 24.03 10.84
C SER A 193 4.30 24.10 11.38
N THR A 194 4.79 25.31 11.60
CA THR A 194 6.14 25.61 12.09
C THR A 194 6.33 25.19 13.55
N GLY A 195 5.30 24.62 14.17
CA GLY A 195 5.39 23.94 15.44
C GLY A 195 4.51 22.70 15.45
N SER A 196 5.08 21.54 15.12
CA SER A 196 4.58 20.30 15.70
C SER A 196 4.77 20.41 17.22
N ILE A 197 3.68 20.48 17.98
CA ILE A 197 3.77 20.32 19.43
C ILE A 197 4.00 18.83 19.67
N GLU A 198 5.21 18.46 20.12
CA GLU A 198 5.43 17.12 20.63
C GLU A 198 4.48 16.89 21.81
N ILE A 199 3.64 15.87 21.70
CA ILE A 199 2.79 15.43 22.80
C ILE A 199 3.69 14.71 23.80
N THR A 200 4.30 15.48 24.70
CA THR A 200 4.94 14.97 25.90
C THR A 200 3.88 14.70 26.98
N ALA A 201 4.20 13.85 27.95
CA ALA A 201 3.29 13.51 29.04
C ALA A 201 2.80 14.75 29.80
N ASP A 202 3.63 15.79 29.87
CA ASP A 202 3.32 17.06 30.53
C ASP A 202 2.27 17.88 29.75
N ASN A 203 2.35 17.89 28.41
CA ASN A 203 1.44 18.66 27.54
C ASN A 203 0.06 17.99 27.42
N LEU A 204 -0.04 16.70 27.71
CA LEU A 204 -1.27 15.93 27.62
C LEU A 204 -2.32 16.39 28.66
N PHE A 205 -1.87 16.82 29.84
CA PHE A 205 -2.76 17.31 30.90
C PHE A 205 -3.36 18.68 30.56
N ASP A 206 -2.61 19.53 29.86
CA ASP A 206 -3.10 20.85 29.43
C ASP A 206 -4.15 20.72 28.32
N VAL A 207 -3.98 19.79 27.38
CA VAL A 207 -4.99 19.49 26.35
C VAL A 207 -6.26 18.92 26.98
N ALA A 208 -6.13 18.03 27.97
CA ALA A 208 -7.27 17.49 28.72
C ALA A 208 -8.00 18.61 29.50
N ALA A 209 -7.26 19.56 30.09
CA ALA A 209 -7.85 20.69 30.81
C ALA A 209 -8.61 21.65 29.87
N ILE A 210 -8.13 21.85 28.64
CA ILE A 210 -8.81 22.68 27.63
C ILE A 210 -10.11 22.02 27.16
N PHE A 211 -10.11 20.70 26.91
CA PHE A 211 -11.31 19.98 26.51
C PHE A 211 -12.33 19.82 27.66
N CYS A 212 -11.87 19.66 28.90
CA CYS A 212 -12.74 19.48 30.06
C CYS A 212 -13.34 20.78 30.62
N ARG A 213 -12.83 21.97 30.25
CA ARG A 213 -13.41 23.27 30.64
C ARG A 213 -14.39 23.84 29.60
N GLY A 214 -14.68 23.10 28.54
CA GLY A 214 -15.59 23.47 27.46
C GLY A 214 -16.99 22.83 27.52
N GLN A 215 -17.53 22.56 28.71
CA GLN A 215 -18.95 22.26 28.94
C GLN A 215 -19.50 23.06 30.11
#